data_AF-A0A9D8B0R0-F1
#
_entry.id   AF-A0A9D8B0R0-F1
#
_cell.length_a   1.000
_cell.length_b   1.000
_cell.length_c   1.000
_cell.angle_alpha   90.00
_cell.angle_beta   90.00
_cell.angle_gamma   90.00
#
_symmetry.space_group_name_H-M   'P 1'
#
loop_
_entity.id
_entity.type
_entity.pdbx_description
1 polymer ?
#
loop_
_entity_poly.entity_id
_entity_poly.type
_entity_poly.pdbx_seq_one_letter_code
_entity_poly.pdbx_strand_id
1 'polypeptide(L)'
;MPAELTFTGSAKKADIMLNGTYLKKWRKARHLSARELGIALGYRGREYIKKLEGGYFPITPRFAARFETFKNQTQAREYRERKIETQYPLPPRIKILARPKRCAICREWFIFRNASDRVCTNRKCRRTYRARHDQVKR
;
A
#
# COMPACT_ATOMS: atom_id res chain seq x y z
N MET A 1 -24.84 -9.55 15.67
CA MET A 1 -24.24 -8.87 16.83
C MET A 1 -22.80 -8.50 16.46
N PRO A 2 -22.44 -7.23 16.25
CA PRO A 2 -21.05 -6.86 15.98
C PRO A 2 -20.24 -6.92 17.28
N ALA A 3 -19.12 -7.66 17.24
CA ALA A 3 -18.21 -7.79 18.37
C ALA A 3 -17.51 -6.47 18.67
N GLU A 4 -17.70 -5.99 19.90
CA GLU A 4 -16.96 -4.85 20.45
C GLU A 4 -15.51 -5.26 20.69
N LEU A 5 -14.59 -4.70 19.90
CA LEU A 5 -13.15 -4.80 20.15
C LEU A 5 -12.82 -3.89 21.33
N THR A 6 -12.80 -4.45 22.53
CA THR A 6 -12.31 -3.77 23.74
C THR A 6 -10.79 -3.59 23.65
N PHE A 7 -10.36 -2.33 23.75
CA PHE A 7 -8.98 -1.90 23.59
C PHE A 7 -8.27 -1.92 24.95
N THR A 8 -7.68 -3.04 25.33
CA THR A 8 -6.85 -3.17 26.55
C THR A 8 -5.36 -3.26 26.17
N GLY A 9 -4.86 -2.23 25.49
CA GLY A 9 -3.43 -2.08 25.19
C GLY A 9 -2.79 -1.06 26.12
N SER A 10 -2.16 -1.52 27.20
CA SER A 10 -1.32 -0.71 28.08
C SER A 10 -0.22 -0.01 27.28
N ALA A 11 -0.32 1.32 27.18
CA ALA A 11 0.61 2.15 26.44
C ALA A 11 1.95 2.21 27.18
N LYS A 12 2.92 1.39 26.76
CA LYS A 12 4.32 1.62 27.10
C LYS A 12 4.71 2.99 26.52
N LYS A 13 5.17 3.91 27.37
CA LYS A 13 5.68 5.24 26.99
C LYS A 13 6.78 5.07 25.93
N ALA A 14 6.42 5.27 24.67
CA ALA A 14 7.39 5.43 23.61
C ALA A 14 7.91 6.86 23.67
N ASP A 15 9.11 6.99 24.22
CA ASP A 15 9.83 8.25 24.47
C ASP A 15 10.50 8.79 23.19
N ILE A 16 9.73 8.86 22.10
CA ILE A 16 10.14 9.55 20.87
C ILE A 16 9.02 10.51 20.56
N MET A 17 9.23 11.81 20.82
CA MET A 17 8.32 12.87 20.40
C MET A 17 8.01 12.70 18.91
N LEU A 18 6.82 12.16 18.62
CA LEU A 18 6.34 11.97 17.27
C LEU A 18 6.18 13.35 16.65
N ASN A 19 7.13 13.75 15.81
CA ASN A 19 7.14 15.04 15.14
C ASN A 19 6.66 14.93 13.69
N GLY A 20 6.10 16.01 13.15
CA GLY A 20 5.59 16.06 11.78
C GLY A 20 6.64 15.67 10.73
N THR A 21 7.89 16.06 10.95
CA THR A 21 9.04 15.70 10.11
C THR A 21 9.33 14.20 10.12
N TYR A 22 9.26 13.56 11.28
CA TYR A 22 9.42 12.12 11.42
C TYR A 22 8.27 11.37 10.71
N LEU A 23 7.03 11.80 10.94
CA LEU A 23 5.84 11.24 10.28
C LEU A 23 5.98 11.26 8.76
N LYS A 24 6.45 12.38 8.20
CA LYS A 24 6.68 12.56 6.75
C LYS A 24 7.76 11.64 6.22
N LYS A 25 8.90 11.52 6.94
CA LYS A 25 10.00 10.61 6.56
C LYS A 25 9.53 9.15 6.58
N TRP A 26 8.86 8.74 7.66
CA TRP A 26 8.34 7.38 7.83
C TRP A 26 7.33 7.01 6.73
N ARG A 27 6.40 7.92 6.42
CA ARG A 27 5.40 7.70 5.36
C ARG A 27 6.07 7.52 3.99
N LYS A 28 7.03 8.39 3.65
CA LYS A 28 7.76 8.32 2.38
C LYS A 28 8.58 7.03 2.24
N ALA A 29 9.24 6.59 3.31
CA ALA A 29 10.00 5.34 3.33
C ALA A 29 9.12 4.11 3.00
N ARG A 30 7.84 4.15 3.36
CA ARG A 30 6.87 3.09 3.09
C ARG A 30 6.04 3.28 1.82
N HIS A 31 6.40 4.26 1.00
CA HIS A 31 5.67 4.61 -0.24
C HIS A 31 4.16 4.84 -0.05
N LEU A 32 3.74 5.26 1.15
CA LEU A 32 2.35 5.56 1.44
C LEU A 32 2.01 6.99 1.02
N SER A 33 0.84 7.19 0.42
CA SER A 33 0.29 8.54 0.23
C SER A 33 -0.28 9.07 1.56
N ALA A 34 -0.33 10.40 1.71
CA ALA A 34 -0.92 11.02 2.90
C ALA A 34 -2.42 10.67 3.07
N ARG A 35 -3.13 10.42 1.95
CA ARG A 35 -4.53 9.95 1.98
C ARG A 35 -4.63 8.53 2.52
N GLU A 36 -3.78 7.62 2.06
CA GLU A 36 -3.76 6.23 2.52
C GLU A 36 -3.40 6.14 4.01
N LEU A 37 -2.40 6.92 4.45
CA LEU A 37 -2.05 6.99 5.88
C LEU A 37 -3.23 7.50 6.72
N GLY A 38 -3.93 8.53 6.26
CA GLY A 38 -5.12 9.05 6.95
C GLY A 38 -6.21 7.98 7.09
N ILE A 39 -6.54 7.28 5.99
CA ILE A 39 -7.53 6.20 6.00
C ILE A 39 -7.13 5.10 6.98
N ALA A 40 -5.86 4.67 6.95
CA ALA A 40 -5.35 3.62 7.83
C ALA A 40 -5.42 3.99 9.32
N LEU A 41 -5.23 5.26 9.65
CA LEU A 41 -5.31 5.78 11.02
C LEU A 41 -6.74 6.20 11.44
N GLY A 42 -7.72 6.06 10.55
CA GLY A 42 -9.12 6.43 10.79
C GLY A 42 -9.39 7.94 10.73
N TYR A 43 -8.53 8.71 10.08
CA TYR A 43 -8.71 10.15 9.85
C TYR A 43 -9.14 10.42 8.41
N ARG A 44 -10.21 11.20 8.24
CA ARG A 44 -10.68 11.59 6.90
C ARG A 44 -9.87 12.77 6.38
N GLY A 45 -9.17 12.56 5.27
CA GLY A 45 -8.61 13.64 4.46
C GLY A 45 -7.08 13.67 4.41
N ARG A 46 -6.58 13.85 3.17
CA ARG A 46 -5.15 14.08 2.87
C ARG A 46 -4.61 15.32 3.59
N GLU A 47 -5.44 16.35 3.73
CA GLU A 47 -5.04 17.65 4.25
C GLU A 47 -4.67 17.60 5.73
N TYR A 48 -5.41 16.84 6.53
CA TYR A 48 -5.14 16.68 7.95
C TYR A 48 -3.73 16.11 8.19
N ILE A 49 -3.38 15.03 7.48
CA ILE A 49 -2.05 14.42 7.55
C ILE A 49 -0.97 15.39 7.05
N LYS A 50 -1.22 16.13 5.97
CA LYS A 50 -0.27 17.15 5.49
C LYS A 50 -0.06 18.29 6.49
N LYS A 51 -1.10 18.74 7.18
CA LYS A 51 -1.01 19.78 8.20
C LYS A 51 -0.20 19.30 9.42
N LEU A 52 -0.39 18.04 9.84
CA LEU A 52 0.46 17.41 10.86
C LEU A 52 1.91 17.27 10.40
N GLU A 53 2.15 16.83 9.16
CA GLU A 53 3.51 16.72 8.58
C GLU A 53 4.22 18.07 8.44
N GLY A 54 3.45 19.13 8.17
CA GLY A 54 3.94 20.50 8.05
C GLY A 54 4.10 21.21 9.39
N GLY A 55 3.73 20.59 10.51
CA GLY A 55 3.78 21.21 11.84
C GLY A 55 2.70 22.27 12.08
N TYR A 56 1.73 22.42 11.18
CA TYR A 56 0.60 23.35 11.34
C TYR A 56 -0.35 22.93 12.46
N PHE A 57 -0.42 21.62 12.74
CA PHE A 57 -1.16 21.10 13.87
C PHE A 57 -0.25 20.30 14.80
N PRO A 58 -0.41 20.45 16.13
CA PRO A 58 0.30 19.62 17.09
C PRO A 58 -0.19 18.18 16.97
N ILE A 59 0.74 17.25 17.17
CA ILE A 59 0.42 15.82 17.18
C ILE A 59 -0.21 15.49 18.52
N THR A 60 -1.49 15.13 18.48
CA THR A 60 -2.22 14.75 19.69
C THR A 60 -1.78 13.39 20.21
N PRO A 61 -1.85 13.13 21.53
CA PRO A 61 -1.53 11.82 22.11
C PRO A 61 -2.35 10.67 21.49
N ARG A 62 -3.61 10.95 21.14
CA ARG A 62 -4.49 9.99 20.46
C ARG A 62 -3.99 9.62 19.05
N PHE A 63 -3.47 10.60 18.31
CA PHE A 63 -2.85 10.36 17.02
C PHE A 63 -1.57 9.53 17.17
N ALA A 64 -0.71 9.89 18.13
CA ALA A 64 0.53 9.18 18.40
C ALA A 64 0.28 7.70 18.75
N ALA A 65 -0.65 7.42 19.65
CA ALA A 65 -1.03 6.05 20.00
C ALA A 65 -1.54 5.24 18.79
N ARG A 66 -2.41 5.83 17.95
CA ARG A 66 -2.89 5.18 16.72
C ARG A 66 -1.77 4.96 15.70
N PHE A 67 -0.86 5.91 15.60
CA PHE A 67 0.28 5.80 14.71
C PHE A 67 1.23 4.70 15.14
N GLU A 68 1.49 4.55 16.44
CA GLU A 68 2.34 3.48 16.98
C GLU A 68 1.74 2.10 16.80
N THR A 69 0.44 1.93 17.08
CA THR A 69 -0.24 0.66 16.82
C THR A 69 -0.19 0.30 15.34
N PHE A 70 -0.45 1.26 14.46
CA PHE A 70 -0.33 1.07 13.02
C PHE A 70 1.12 0.75 12.61
N LYS A 71 2.11 1.46 13.14
CA LYS A 71 3.53 1.24 12.85
C LYS A 71 3.96 -0.17 13.24
N ASN A 72 3.58 -0.65 14.43
CA ASN A 72 3.89 -1.99 14.90
C ASN A 72 3.19 -3.07 14.06
N GLN A 73 1.93 -2.85 13.66
CA GLN A 73 1.20 -3.75 12.74
C GLN A 73 1.83 -3.77 11.34
N THR A 74 2.32 -2.63 10.85
CA THR A 74 2.94 -2.52 9.54
C THR A 74 4.32 -3.19 9.54
N GLN A 75 5.10 -3.05 10.61
CA GLN A 75 6.35 -3.78 10.81
C GLN A 75 6.11 -5.30 10.86
N ALA A 76 5.03 -5.76 11.50
CA ALA A 76 4.66 -7.18 11.49
C ALA A 76 4.20 -7.71 10.11
N ARG A 77 3.79 -6.82 9.20
CA ARG A 77 3.43 -7.15 7.80
C ARG A 77 4.57 -6.94 6.80
N GLU A 78 5.61 -6.21 7.16
CA GLU A 78 6.83 -6.01 6.37
C GLU A 78 7.69 -7.28 6.42
N TYR A 79 7.28 -8.32 5.70
CA TYR A 79 8.08 -9.31 4.97
C TYR A 79 7.22 -10.56 4.70
N ARG A 80 6.22 -10.44 3.83
CA ARG A 80 6.01 -11.53 2.88
C ARG A 80 6.79 -11.14 1.65
N GLU A 81 7.98 -11.72 1.50
CA GLU A 81 8.72 -11.68 0.25
C GLU A 81 7.72 -11.97 -0.87
N ARG A 82 7.48 -10.97 -1.71
CA ARG A 82 6.68 -11.19 -2.91
C ARG A 82 7.53 -12.08 -3.78
N LYS A 83 7.33 -13.40 -3.68
CA LYS A 83 7.97 -14.37 -4.55
C LYS A 83 7.62 -14.00 -5.98
N ILE A 84 8.66 -13.68 -6.75
CA ILE A 84 8.54 -13.43 -8.18
C ILE A 84 8.67 -14.80 -8.81
N GLU A 85 7.54 -15.36 -9.23
CA GLU A 85 7.52 -16.61 -9.98
C GLU A 85 7.83 -16.29 -11.44
N THR A 86 8.99 -16.74 -11.92
CA THR A 86 9.39 -16.60 -13.32
C THR A 86 9.53 -17.98 -13.96
N GLN A 87 9.08 -18.10 -15.21
CA GLN A 87 9.27 -19.33 -16.00
C GLN A 87 10.73 -19.51 -16.45
N TYR A 88 11.53 -18.45 -16.41
CA TYR A 88 12.93 -18.45 -16.86
C TYR A 88 13.87 -18.25 -15.68
N PRO A 89 15.08 -18.85 -15.72
CA PRO A 89 16.12 -18.58 -14.73
C PRO A 89 16.50 -17.10 -14.79
N LEU A 90 16.36 -16.42 -13.65
CA LEU A 90 16.77 -15.03 -13.51
C LEU A 90 18.27 -14.98 -13.20
N PRO A 91 19.07 -14.16 -13.91
CA PRO A 91 20.44 -13.90 -13.48
C PRO A 91 20.50 -13.38 -12.04
N PRO A 92 21.60 -13.67 -11.32
CA PRO A 92 21.70 -13.46 -9.87
C PRO A 92 21.60 -12.01 -9.39
N ARG A 93 21.65 -11.02 -10.30
CA ARG A 93 21.60 -9.59 -9.98
C ARG A 93 20.62 -8.82 -10.87
N ILE A 94 19.36 -9.25 -10.95
CA ILE A 94 18.33 -8.45 -11.62
C ILE A 94 17.69 -7.48 -10.65
N LYS A 95 17.74 -6.18 -10.99
CA LYS A 95 16.87 -5.16 -10.39
C LYS A 95 15.63 -5.00 -11.26
N ILE A 96 14.48 -5.45 -10.77
CA ILE A 96 13.21 -5.25 -11.46
C ILE A 96 12.67 -3.86 -11.09
N LEU A 97 12.81 -2.92 -12.02
CA LEU A 97 12.31 -1.54 -11.85
C LEU A 97 10.82 -1.40 -12.21
N ALA A 98 10.23 -2.43 -12.80
CA ALA A 98 8.86 -2.41 -13.28
C ALA A 98 7.86 -2.59 -12.12
N ARG A 99 6.85 -1.72 -12.07
CA ARG A 99 5.77 -1.85 -11.09
C ARG A 99 4.81 -2.98 -11.50
N PRO A 100 4.50 -3.93 -10.60
CA PRO A 100 3.46 -4.90 -10.88
C PRO A 100 2.11 -4.19 -11.00
N LYS A 101 1.30 -4.61 -11.97
CA LYS A 101 -0.08 -4.15 -12.20
C LYS A 101 -1.02 -5.36 -12.20
N ARG A 102 -2.32 -5.13 -11.99
CA ARG A 102 -3.31 -6.22 -12.03
C ARG A 102 -3.79 -6.48 -13.46
N CYS A 103 -3.94 -7.75 -13.81
CA CYS A 103 -4.58 -8.16 -15.06
C CYS A 103 -6.07 -7.79 -15.05
N ALA A 104 -6.57 -7.19 -16.14
CA ALA A 104 -7.98 -6.79 -16.25
C ALA A 104 -8.97 -7.98 -16.27
N ILE A 105 -8.50 -9.20 -16.51
CA ILE A 105 -9.35 -10.41 -16.59
C ILE A 105 -9.21 -11.27 -15.32
N CYS A 106 -8.03 -11.84 -15.05
CA CYS A 106 -7.83 -12.73 -13.89
C CYS A 106 -7.57 -12.00 -12.56
N ARG A 107 -7.38 -10.67 -12.55
CA ARG A 107 -7.11 -9.84 -11.36
C ARG A 107 -5.82 -10.15 -10.57
N GLU A 108 -5.05 -11.13 -11.01
CA GLU A 108 -3.71 -11.45 -10.51
C GLU A 108 -2.69 -10.34 -10.82
N TRP A 109 -1.62 -10.31 -10.05
CA TRP A 109 -0.53 -9.34 -10.20
C TRP A 109 0.51 -9.82 -11.21
N PHE A 110 0.80 -8.99 -12.20
CA PHE A 110 1.78 -9.28 -13.24
C PHE A 110 2.71 -8.09 -13.47
N ILE A 111 3.95 -8.41 -13.84
CA ILE A 111 4.88 -7.45 -14.43
C ILE A 111 4.71 -7.55 -15.94
N PHE A 112 4.08 -6.55 -16.53
CA PHE A 112 3.81 -6.53 -17.96
C PHE A 112 5.07 -6.23 -18.77
N ARG A 113 5.17 -6.83 -19.97
CA ARG A 113 6.26 -6.57 -20.90
C ARG A 113 6.22 -5.12 -21.37
N ASN A 114 5.03 -4.62 -21.74
CA ASN A 114 4.83 -3.25 -22.16
C ASN A 114 4.00 -2.47 -21.15
N ALA A 115 4.23 -1.16 -21.05
CA ALA A 115 3.48 -0.29 -20.17
C ALA A 115 1.98 -0.19 -20.54
N SER A 116 1.66 -0.38 -21.82
CA SER A 116 0.32 -0.34 -22.40
C SER A 116 -0.48 -1.63 -22.21
N ASP A 117 0.17 -2.75 -21.87
CA ASP A 117 -0.52 -4.03 -21.70
C ASP A 117 -1.44 -3.97 -20.47
N ARG A 118 -2.68 -4.43 -20.65
CA ARG A 118 -3.70 -4.49 -19.59
C ARG A 118 -4.02 -5.92 -19.14
N VAL A 119 -3.47 -6.92 -19.83
CA VAL A 119 -3.87 -8.34 -19.69
C VAL A 119 -2.66 -9.24 -19.73
N CYS A 120 -2.64 -10.26 -18.86
CA CYS A 120 -1.52 -11.18 -18.74
C CYS A 120 -1.28 -11.99 -20.03
N THR A 121 -0.17 -12.71 -20.09
CA THR A 121 0.23 -13.53 -21.25
C THR A 121 -0.67 -14.75 -21.46
N ASN A 122 -1.53 -15.10 -20.50
CA ASN A 122 -2.45 -16.22 -20.59
C ASN A 122 -3.42 -16.08 -21.78
N ARG A 123 -3.46 -17.11 -22.63
CA ARG A 123 -4.29 -17.18 -23.85
C ARG A 123 -5.77 -16.96 -23.56
N LYS A 124 -6.29 -17.50 -22.45
CA LYS A 124 -7.69 -17.31 -22.02
C LYS A 124 -7.99 -15.83 -21.77
N CYS A 125 -7.15 -15.16 -20.99
CA CYS A 125 -7.33 -13.74 -20.66
C CYS A 125 -7.24 -12.85 -21.92
N ARG A 126 -6.28 -13.11 -22.81
CA ARG A 126 -6.16 -12.37 -24.08
C ARG A 126 -7.40 -12.52 -24.97
N ARG A 127 -7.94 -13.73 -25.09
CA ARG A 127 -9.16 -14.00 -25.87
C ARG A 127 -10.37 -13.27 -25.30
N THR A 128 -10.59 -13.35 -23.99
CA THR A 128 -11.70 -12.66 -23.32
C THR A 128 -11.59 -11.15 -23.44
N TYR A 129 -10.39 -10.59 -23.34
CA TYR A 129 -10.18 -9.16 -23.50
C TYR A 129 -10.50 -8.67 -24.91
N ARG A 130 -10.06 -9.40 -25.95
CA ARG A 130 -10.42 -9.10 -27.35
C ARG A 130 -11.93 -9.16 -27.55
N ALA A 131 -12.57 -10.25 -27.12
CA ALA A 131 -14.02 -10.41 -27.25
C ALA A 131 -14.82 -9.26 -26.62
N ARG A 132 -14.43 -8.78 -25.44
CA ARG A 132 -15.07 -7.63 -24.78
C ARG A 132 -14.84 -6.32 -25.53
N HIS A 133 -13.66 -6.13 -26.09
CA HIS A 133 -13.30 -4.88 -26.77
C HIS A 133 -13.91 -4.78 -28.18
N ASP A 134 -14.13 -5.92 -28.83
CA ASP A 134 -14.81 -6.00 -30.13
C ASP A 134 -16.33 -5.77 -30.00
N GLN A 135 -16.93 -6.18 -28.87
CA GLN A 135 -18.34 -5.89 -28.57
C GLN A 135 -18.63 -4.41 -28.32
N VAL A 136 -17.67 -3.66 -27.81
CA VAL A 136 -17.82 -2.21 -27.54
C VAL A 136 -17.72 -1.36 -28.81
N LYS A 137 -17.28 -1.94 -29.93
CA LYS A 137 -17.14 -1.25 -31.22
C LYS A 137 -18.34 -1.45 -32.17
N ARG A 138 -19.31 -2.29 -31.79
CA ARG A 138 -20.58 -2.46 -32.50
C ARG A 138 -21.65 -1.66 -31.79
#